data_AF-A0A2E8PW71-F1
#
_entry.id   AF-A0A2E8PW71-F1
#
_cell.length_a   1.000
_cell.length_b   1.000
_cell.length_c   1.000
_cell.angle_alpha   90.00
_cell.angle_beta   90.00
_cell.angle_gamma   90.00
#
_symmetry.space_group_name_H-M   'P 1'
#
loop_
_entity.id
_entity.type
_entity.pdbx_description
1 polymer ?
#
loop_
_entity_poly.entity_id
_entity_poly.type
_entity_poly.pdbx_seq_one_letter_code
_entity_poly.pdbx_strand_id
1 'polypeptide(L)'
;MKRFFKNRKILGFMAGLLTLGMLGTNCGRGHWHSQKDPAEMAEKVTDRLADKLDLDESQETETKKLVLEIIESGKELRNHRKDMIGELEKQFASSEFDPASLNQMSEKSEAEFKKFRVTVVQNMGKFHALLTDEQKREAAEYLGEVKERFHR
;
A
#
# COMPACT_ATOMS: atom_id res chain seq x y z
N MET A 1 32.31 5.31 -0.08
CA MET A 1 31.35 4.34 0.50
C MET A 1 31.15 4.63 1.98
N LYS A 2 30.14 5.44 2.36
CA LYS A 2 29.60 5.56 3.73
C LYS A 2 28.55 6.69 3.76
N ARG A 3 27.28 6.29 3.66
CA ARG A 3 26.00 6.97 3.97
C ARG A 3 24.97 6.04 3.33
N PHE A 4 24.04 5.41 4.04
CA PHE A 4 22.63 5.86 4.04
C PHE A 4 21.75 5.07 5.04
N PHE A 5 22.33 4.41 6.05
CA PHE A 5 21.56 3.68 7.06
C PHE A 5 21.40 4.51 8.34
N LYS A 6 20.38 5.38 8.38
CA LYS A 6 19.99 6.00 9.66
C LYS A 6 18.52 5.86 10.05
N ASN A 7 17.61 5.49 9.14
CA ASN A 7 16.19 5.48 9.47
C ASN A 7 15.58 4.07 9.35
N ARG A 8 15.70 3.29 10.44
CA ARG A 8 15.13 1.93 10.59
C ARG A 8 13.61 1.88 10.35
N LYS A 9 12.90 3.00 10.48
CA LYS A 9 11.45 3.15 10.21
C LYS A 9 11.09 3.25 8.72
N ILE A 10 12.01 3.72 7.87
CA ILE A 10 11.75 3.92 6.43
C ILE A 10 11.68 2.57 5.72
N LEU A 11 12.55 1.61 6.07
CA LEU A 11 12.56 0.28 5.44
C LEU A 11 11.28 -0.54 5.69
N GLY A 12 10.71 -0.49 6.90
CA GLY A 12 9.44 -1.18 7.19
C GLY A 12 8.26 -0.61 6.40
N PHE A 13 8.33 0.69 6.07
CA PHE A 13 7.35 1.34 5.22
C PHE A 13 7.53 0.94 3.74
N MET A 14 8.76 0.86 3.24
CA MET A 14 9.02 0.42 1.86
C MET A 14 8.52 -0.99 1.58
N ALA A 15 8.67 -1.91 2.53
CA ALA A 15 8.06 -3.22 2.40
C ALA A 15 6.55 -3.23 2.50
N GLY A 16 5.93 -2.46 3.40
CA GLY A 16 4.46 -2.41 3.41
C GLY A 16 3.87 -1.86 2.11
N LEU A 17 4.62 -1.00 1.39
CA LEU A 17 4.31 -0.54 0.03
C LEU A 17 4.53 -1.65 -1.01
N LEU A 18 5.68 -2.33 -0.98
CA LEU A 18 6.02 -3.38 -1.94
C LEU A 18 5.25 -4.69 -1.74
N THR A 19 4.84 -5.03 -0.52
CA THR A 19 4.12 -6.26 -0.15
C THR A 19 2.64 -6.04 0.08
N LEU A 20 2.08 -4.89 -0.31
CA LEU A 20 0.65 -4.55 -0.14
C LEU A 20 0.15 -4.52 1.32
N GLY A 21 1.04 -4.71 2.30
CA GLY A 21 0.69 -4.87 3.70
C GLY A 21 0.21 -3.59 4.38
N MET A 22 0.43 -2.41 3.79
CA MET A 22 0.15 -1.15 4.46
C MET A 22 -1.25 -0.57 4.31
N LEU A 23 -2.14 -1.25 3.56
CA LEU A 23 -3.57 -0.93 3.61
C LEU A 23 -4.30 -1.75 4.71
N GLY A 24 -3.67 -2.80 5.24
CA GLY A 24 -4.28 -3.72 6.21
C GLY A 24 -3.57 -3.81 7.56
N THR A 25 -2.27 -3.53 7.65
CA THR A 25 -1.53 -3.75 8.89
C THR A 25 -1.33 -2.48 9.70
N ASN A 26 -1.71 -2.59 10.96
CA ASN A 26 -1.74 -1.62 12.04
C ASN A 26 -0.35 -1.07 12.44
N CYS A 27 0.66 -1.15 11.56
CA CYS A 27 2.03 -0.69 11.79
C CYS A 27 2.19 0.78 11.39
N GLY A 28 1.40 1.63 12.04
CA GLY A 28 1.43 3.07 11.81
C GLY A 28 0.22 3.72 12.44
N ARG A 29 0.19 3.83 13.77
CA ARG A 29 -0.74 4.68 14.50
C ARG A 29 -0.87 6.04 13.78
N GLY A 30 -1.99 6.24 13.10
CA GLY A 30 -2.57 7.57 12.86
C GLY A 30 -2.24 8.33 11.56
N HIS A 31 -1.82 7.73 10.43
CA HIS A 31 -1.52 8.55 9.24
C HIS A 31 -2.23 8.21 7.91
N TRP A 32 -2.75 7.00 7.72
CA TRP A 32 -3.52 6.65 6.50
C TRP A 32 -5.04 6.86 6.63
N HIS A 33 -5.51 7.27 7.81
CA HIS A 33 -6.86 7.79 8.03
C HIS A 33 -6.99 9.29 7.72
N SER A 34 -5.90 9.95 7.34
CA SER A 34 -5.94 11.34 6.96
C SER A 34 -6.65 11.47 5.61
N GLN A 35 -7.57 12.43 5.48
CA GLN A 35 -8.12 12.89 4.20
C GLN A 35 -7.04 13.56 3.33
N LYS A 36 -5.84 12.98 3.27
CA LYS A 36 -4.74 13.49 2.47
C LYS A 36 -5.05 13.26 1.01
N ASP A 37 -4.71 14.25 0.21
CA ASP A 37 -4.82 14.22 -1.23
C ASP A 37 -4.04 12.99 -1.77
N PRO A 38 -4.65 12.15 -2.61
CA PRO A 38 -3.96 11.05 -3.29
C PRO A 38 -2.64 11.47 -3.94
N ALA A 39 -2.55 12.68 -4.49
CA ALA A 39 -1.32 13.17 -5.10
C ALA A 39 -0.20 13.41 -4.07
N GLU A 40 -0.51 13.99 -2.90
CA GLU A 40 0.45 14.18 -1.80
C GLU A 40 0.96 12.83 -1.27
N MET A 41 0.08 11.83 -1.20
CA MET A 41 0.49 10.48 -0.79
C MET A 41 1.37 9.82 -1.85
N ALA A 42 1.04 9.97 -3.13
CA ALA A 42 1.85 9.44 -4.22
C ALA A 42 3.24 10.07 -4.25
N GLU A 43 3.33 11.38 -4.04
CA GLU A 43 4.60 12.10 -3.91
C GLU A 43 5.46 11.55 -2.77
N LYS A 44 4.92 11.47 -1.55
CA LYS A 44 5.68 10.94 -0.39
C LYS A 44 6.19 9.53 -0.55
N VAL A 45 5.46 8.70 -1.30
CA VAL A 45 5.88 7.33 -1.60
C VAL A 45 6.97 7.34 -2.67
N THR A 46 6.80 8.15 -3.71
CA THR A 46 7.77 8.31 -4.79
C THR A 46 9.09 8.85 -4.27
N ASP A 47 9.09 9.92 -3.47
CA ASP A 47 10.30 10.49 -2.87
C ASP A 47 11.11 9.44 -2.10
N ARG A 48 10.42 8.53 -1.40
CA ARG A 48 11.09 7.45 -0.66
C ARG A 48 11.65 6.35 -1.56
N LEU A 49 10.99 6.08 -2.69
CA LEU A 49 11.50 5.14 -3.70
C LEU A 49 12.70 5.76 -4.43
N ALA A 50 12.59 7.04 -4.79
CA ALA A 50 13.65 7.85 -5.37
C ALA A 50 14.91 7.86 -4.50
N ASP A 51 14.77 8.26 -3.23
CA ASP A 51 15.87 8.28 -2.26
C ASP A 51 16.53 6.91 -2.04
N LYS A 52 15.79 5.81 -2.27
CA LYS A 52 16.24 4.46 -1.94
C LYS A 52 16.88 3.72 -3.08
N LEU A 53 16.40 3.97 -4.29
CA LEU A 53 16.84 3.31 -5.51
C LEU A 53 17.57 4.29 -6.44
N ASP A 54 17.84 5.51 -5.98
CA ASP A 54 18.48 6.57 -6.76
C ASP A 54 17.79 6.72 -8.13
N LEU A 55 16.47 6.92 -8.10
CA LEU A 55 15.69 7.05 -9.32
C LEU A 55 16.05 8.36 -10.03
N ASP A 56 16.16 8.32 -11.35
CA ASP A 56 16.28 9.55 -12.14
C ASP A 56 14.93 10.27 -12.28
N GLU A 57 14.94 11.52 -12.76
CA GLU A 57 13.73 12.35 -12.88
C GLU A 57 12.61 11.69 -13.72
N SER A 58 12.98 10.91 -14.73
CA SER A 58 12.03 10.18 -15.58
C SER A 58 11.42 9.01 -14.82
N GLN A 59 12.26 8.24 -14.13
CA GLN A 59 11.84 7.12 -13.29
C GLN A 59 10.94 7.59 -12.14
N GLU A 60 11.26 8.71 -11.49
CA GLU A 60 10.44 9.31 -10.44
C GLU A 60 9.06 9.70 -10.97
N THR A 61 9.02 10.40 -12.11
CA THR A 61 7.76 10.85 -12.73
C THR A 61 6.83 9.68 -13.04
N GLU A 62 7.36 8.62 -13.65
CA GLU A 62 6.56 7.42 -13.94
C GLU A 62 6.17 6.67 -12.67
N THR A 63 7.06 6.56 -11.70
CA THR A 63 6.77 5.94 -10.40
C THR A 63 5.62 6.66 -9.69
N LYS A 64 5.59 8.00 -9.70
CA LYS A 64 4.51 8.79 -9.12
C LYS A 64 3.15 8.47 -9.73
N LYS A 65 3.08 8.31 -11.06
CA LYS A 65 1.85 7.93 -11.77
C LYS A 65 1.38 6.54 -11.35
N LEU A 66 2.29 5.56 -11.32
CA LEU A 66 1.99 4.18 -10.93
C LEU A 66 1.46 4.09 -9.49
N VAL A 67 2.08 4.84 -8.58
CA VAL A 67 1.67 4.91 -7.18
C VAL A 67 0.31 5.59 -7.03
N LEU A 68 0.08 6.70 -7.73
CA LEU A 68 -1.21 7.40 -7.70
C LEU A 68 -2.35 6.47 -8.14
N GLU A 69 -2.16 5.72 -9.23
CA GLU A 69 -3.15 4.75 -9.72
C GLU A 69 -3.45 3.64 -8.69
N ILE A 70 -2.44 3.15 -7.97
CA ILE A 70 -2.64 2.21 -6.86
C ILE A 70 -3.46 2.85 -5.73
N ILE A 71 -3.15 4.09 -5.36
CA ILE A 71 -3.84 4.79 -4.27
C ILE A 71 -5.31 5.04 -4.63
N GLU A 72 -5.58 5.45 -5.86
CA GLU A 72 -6.91 5.71 -6.36
C GLU A 72 -7.74 4.43 -6.49
N SER A 73 -7.17 3.34 -7.03
CA SER A 73 -7.85 2.05 -7.11
C SER A 73 -8.23 1.48 -5.73
N GLY A 74 -7.47 1.83 -4.69
CA GLY A 74 -7.80 1.46 -3.31
C GLY A 74 -8.90 2.31 -2.64
N LYS A 75 -9.45 3.33 -3.31
CA LYS A 75 -10.44 4.26 -2.71
C LYS A 75 -11.71 3.54 -2.25
N GLU A 76 -12.25 2.67 -3.09
CA GLU A 76 -13.48 1.95 -2.78
C GLU A 76 -13.30 0.97 -1.61
N LEU A 77 -12.14 0.32 -1.51
CA LEU A 77 -11.80 -0.52 -0.35
C LEU A 77 -11.74 0.28 0.96
N ARG A 78 -11.22 1.52 0.92
CA ARG A 78 -11.16 2.39 2.11
C ARG A 78 -12.54 2.85 2.55
N ASN A 79 -13.42 3.19 1.60
CA ASN A 79 -14.81 3.53 1.89
C ASN A 79 -15.55 2.32 2.45
N HIS A 80 -15.41 1.17 1.81
CA HIS A 80 -16.05 -0.07 2.22
C HIS A 80 -15.69 -0.49 3.66
N ARG A 81 -14.43 -0.28 4.10
CA ARG A 81 -14.06 -0.53 5.50
C ARG A 81 -14.88 0.30 6.49
N LYS A 82 -15.19 1.57 6.16
CA LYS A 82 -16.05 2.41 7.01
C LYS A 82 -17.48 1.89 7.03
N ASP A 83 -18.00 1.51 5.86
CA ASP A 83 -19.34 0.95 5.73
C ASP A 83 -19.48 -0.34 6.55
N MET A 84 -18.48 -1.24 6.50
CA MET A 84 -18.44 -2.46 7.30
C MET A 84 -18.48 -2.21 8.81
N ILE A 85 -17.75 -1.19 9.29
CA ILE A 85 -17.79 -0.81 10.70
C ILE A 85 -19.19 -0.31 11.08
N GLY A 86 -19.80 0.52 10.23
CA GLY A 86 -21.16 1.03 10.47
C GLY A 86 -22.22 -0.07 10.43
N GLU A 87 -22.10 -1.04 9.53
CA GLU A 87 -23.01 -2.19 9.51
C GLU A 87 -22.82 -3.06 10.75
N LEU A 88 -21.58 -3.34 11.18
CA LEU A 88 -21.34 -4.08 12.42
C LEU A 88 -21.94 -3.36 13.63
N GLU A 89 -21.78 -2.04 13.73
CA GLU A 89 -22.41 -1.23 14.78
C GLU A 89 -23.93 -1.39 14.78
N LYS A 90 -24.57 -1.31 13.61
CA LYS A 90 -26.01 -1.53 13.43
C LYS A 90 -26.44 -2.96 13.83
N GLN A 91 -25.66 -3.98 13.47
CA GLN A 91 -25.92 -5.37 13.84
C GLN A 91 -25.90 -5.57 15.35
N PHE A 92 -24.94 -4.96 16.06
CA PHE A 92 -24.87 -5.02 17.52
C PHE A 92 -25.95 -4.19 18.23
N ALA A 93 -26.50 -3.16 17.57
CA ALA A 93 -27.61 -2.36 18.10
C ALA A 93 -28.99 -2.97 17.78
N SER A 94 -29.07 -3.94 16.88
CA SER A 94 -30.30 -4.61 16.47
C SER A 94 -30.76 -5.65 17.50
N SER A 95 -32.06 -5.95 17.51
CA SER A 95 -32.62 -7.06 18.31
C SER A 95 -32.25 -8.43 17.75
N GLU A 96 -31.95 -8.51 16.46
CA GLU A 96 -31.58 -9.74 15.75
C GLU A 96 -30.35 -9.49 14.87
N PHE A 97 -29.49 -10.50 14.79
CA PHE A 97 -28.30 -10.49 13.95
C PHE A 97 -28.64 -11.00 12.55
N ASP A 98 -28.32 -10.22 11.52
CA ASP A 98 -28.49 -10.55 10.11
C ASP A 98 -27.13 -10.92 9.47
N PRO A 99 -26.78 -12.21 9.42
CA PRO A 99 -25.55 -12.65 8.78
C PRO A 99 -25.55 -12.46 7.25
N ALA A 100 -26.71 -12.38 6.61
CA ALA A 100 -26.80 -12.25 5.15
C ALA A 100 -26.30 -10.87 4.69
N SER A 101 -26.67 -9.81 5.42
CA SER A 101 -26.18 -8.45 5.18
C SER A 101 -24.64 -8.38 5.22
N LEU A 102 -24.02 -8.94 6.26
CA LEU A 102 -22.55 -8.94 6.40
C LEU A 102 -21.85 -9.76 5.33
N ASN A 103 -22.40 -10.92 4.96
CA ASN A 103 -21.84 -11.75 3.89
C ASN A 103 -21.90 -11.03 2.54
N GLN A 104 -23.02 -10.38 2.22
CA GLN A 104 -23.17 -9.61 0.97
C GLN A 104 -22.15 -8.46 0.91
N MET A 105 -21.91 -7.78 2.03
CA MET A 105 -20.87 -6.75 2.10
C MET A 105 -19.47 -7.33 1.91
N SER A 106 -19.17 -8.49 2.52
CA SER A 106 -17.90 -9.18 2.34
C SER A 106 -17.64 -9.56 0.87
N GLU A 107 -18.63 -10.13 0.18
CA GLU A 107 -18.53 -10.48 -1.25
C GLU A 107 -18.21 -9.25 -2.11
N LYS A 108 -18.83 -8.10 -1.81
CA LYS A 108 -18.51 -6.83 -2.46
C LYS A 108 -17.05 -6.42 -2.17
N SER A 109 -16.58 -6.56 -0.93
CA SER A 109 -15.19 -6.28 -0.57
C SER A 109 -14.21 -7.15 -1.36
N GLU A 110 -14.51 -8.43 -1.52
CA GLU A 110 -13.65 -9.38 -2.23
C GLU A 110 -13.52 -9.02 -3.72
N ALA A 111 -14.62 -8.63 -4.36
CA ALA A 111 -14.61 -8.19 -5.74
C ALA A 111 -13.76 -6.93 -5.94
N GLU A 112 -13.91 -5.93 -5.07
CA GLU A 112 -13.09 -4.71 -5.12
C GLU A 112 -11.62 -4.99 -4.77
N PHE A 113 -11.37 -5.90 -3.82
CA PHE A 113 -10.01 -6.30 -3.47
C PHE A 113 -9.33 -7.01 -4.63
N LYS A 114 -10.05 -7.87 -5.36
CA LYS A 114 -9.55 -8.52 -6.56
C LYS A 114 -9.13 -7.50 -7.62
N LYS A 115 -9.95 -6.46 -7.87
CA LYS A 115 -9.61 -5.38 -8.81
C LYS A 115 -8.37 -4.63 -8.38
N PHE A 116 -8.34 -4.17 -7.14
CA PHE A 116 -7.20 -3.47 -6.54
C PHE A 116 -5.91 -4.30 -6.65
N ARG A 117 -5.96 -5.58 -6.30
CA ARG A 117 -4.82 -6.51 -6.41
C ARG A 117 -4.29 -6.60 -7.84
N VAL A 118 -5.18 -6.68 -8.83
CA VAL A 118 -4.78 -6.72 -10.25
C VAL A 118 -4.04 -5.45 -10.64
N THR A 119 -4.57 -4.27 -10.27
CA THR A 119 -3.91 -2.97 -10.53
C THR A 119 -2.52 -2.92 -9.90
N VAL A 120 -2.38 -3.37 -8.66
CA VAL A 120 -1.08 -3.36 -7.98
C VAL A 120 -0.08 -4.28 -8.69
N VAL A 121 -0.46 -5.52 -8.99
CA VAL A 121 0.46 -6.47 -9.64
C VAL A 121 0.91 -5.94 -11.00
N GLN A 122 -0.01 -5.33 -11.77
CA GLN A 122 0.32 -4.70 -13.04
C GLN A 122 1.29 -3.53 -12.86
N ASN A 123 1.05 -2.64 -11.91
CA ASN A 123 1.92 -1.49 -11.66
C ASN A 123 3.27 -1.88 -11.05
N MET A 124 3.33 -2.96 -10.27
CA MET A 124 4.59 -3.55 -9.82
C MET A 124 5.41 -4.06 -11.01
N GLY A 125 4.77 -4.71 -11.98
CA GLY A 125 5.43 -5.14 -13.22
C GLY A 125 5.99 -3.97 -14.02
N LYS A 126 5.22 -2.88 -14.16
CA LYS A 126 5.67 -1.65 -14.82
C LYS A 126 6.85 -1.00 -14.08
N PHE A 127 6.76 -0.88 -12.75
CA PHE A 127 7.83 -0.34 -11.93
C PHE A 127 9.10 -1.20 -12.03
N HIS A 128 8.99 -2.53 -11.94
CA HIS A 128 10.12 -3.42 -12.15
C HIS A 128 10.79 -3.24 -13.53
N ALA A 129 10.00 -3.04 -14.58
CA ALA A 129 10.53 -2.81 -15.93
C ALA A 129 11.20 -1.43 -16.10
N LEU A 130 10.82 -0.45 -15.28
CA LEU A 130 11.38 0.90 -15.27
C LEU A 130 12.79 0.95 -14.64
N LEU A 131 13.07 0.03 -13.72
CA LEU A 131 14.34 -0.03 -13.00
C LEU A 131 15.48 -0.61 -13.84
N THR A 132 16.68 -0.08 -13.62
CA THR A 132 17.92 -0.71 -14.09
C THR A 132 18.20 -2.01 -13.31
N ASP A 133 19.12 -2.84 -13.82
CA ASP A 133 19.46 -4.09 -13.15
C ASP A 133 20.10 -3.87 -11.78
N GLU A 134 20.86 -2.79 -11.61
CA GLU A 134 21.42 -2.42 -10.30
C GLU A 134 20.32 -2.01 -9.32
N GLN A 135 19.37 -1.18 -9.76
CA GLN A 135 18.22 -0.78 -8.94
C GLN A 135 17.33 -1.97 -8.56
N LYS A 136 17.17 -2.96 -9.45
CA LYS A 136 16.45 -4.21 -9.13
C LYS A 136 17.18 -5.02 -8.07
N ARG A 137 18.52 -5.09 -8.12
CA ARG A 137 19.34 -5.76 -7.10
C ARG A 137 19.18 -5.08 -5.75
N GLU A 138 19.26 -3.75 -5.71
CA GLU A 138 19.01 -2.99 -4.48
C GLU A 138 17.60 -3.21 -3.95
N ALA A 139 16.57 -3.17 -4.80
CA ALA A 139 15.19 -3.46 -4.42
C ALA A 139 15.05 -4.86 -3.79
N ALA A 140 15.70 -5.87 -4.35
CA ALA A 140 15.70 -7.23 -3.80
C ALA A 140 16.40 -7.31 -2.43
N GLU A 141 17.52 -6.61 -2.25
CA GLU A 141 18.22 -6.51 -0.96
C GLU A 141 17.33 -5.86 0.11
N TYR A 142 16.65 -4.77 -0.23
CA TYR A 142 15.69 -4.13 0.68
C TYR A 142 14.54 -5.06 1.08
N LEU A 143 14.00 -5.83 0.14
CA LEU A 143 12.96 -6.84 0.44
C LEU A 143 13.49 -7.93 1.36
N GLY A 144 14.74 -8.39 1.15
CA GLY A 144 15.42 -9.34 2.03
C GLY A 144 15.55 -8.81 3.46
N GLU A 145 16.02 -7.57 3.63
CA GLU A 145 16.16 -6.94 4.94
C GLU A 145 14.83 -6.86 5.70
N VAL A 146 13.73 -6.63 4.98
CA VAL A 146 12.41 -6.59 5.59
C VAL A 146 11.94 -7.99 5.96
N LYS A 147 12.13 -8.98 5.09
CA LYS A 147 11.82 -10.38 5.42
C LYS A 147 12.47 -10.79 6.75
N GLU A 148 13.76 -10.50 6.94
CA GLU A 148 14.50 -10.78 8.17
C GLU A 148 14.04 -10.00 9.42
N ARG A 149 13.19 -8.98 9.25
CA ARG A 149 12.56 -8.26 10.36
C ARG A 149 11.20 -8.81 10.73
N PHE A 150 10.44 -9.36 9.78
CA PHE A 150 9.17 -10.03 10.07
C PHE A 150 9.37 -11.36 10.81
N HIS A 151 10.54 -11.97 10.70
CA HIS A 151 10.89 -13.19 11.42
C HIS A 151 11.59 -12.95 12.78
N ARG A 152 11.70 -11.70 13.22
CA ARG A 152 12.23 -11.31 14.54
C ARG A 152 11.11 -10.87 15.47
#